data_AF-A0A1F6D0G9-F1
#
_entry.id   AF-A0A1F6D0G9-F1
#
_cell.length_a   1.000
_cell.length_b   1.000
_cell.length_c   1.000
_cell.angle_alpha   90.00
_cell.angle_beta   90.00
_cell.angle_gamma   90.00
#
_symmetry.space_group_name_H-M   'P 1'
#
loop_
_entity.id
_entity.type
_entity.pdbx_description
1 polymer ?
#
loop_
_entity_poly.entity_id
_entity_poly.type
_entity_poly.pdbx_seq_one_letter_code
_entity_poly.pdbx_strand_id
1 'polypeptide(L)'
;MEMVLLFVCASTLALCFVVWYRKMEKEKLRAYTDFCVAHNHFEGWQRARPFLYAGQSRYARSLVFEMIDAYRRILAYDKGETDEGFIEVLLKLLDETPPPLPPSTETPACSRGLHFLRAPVYSSCT
;
A
#
# COMPACT_ATOMS: atom_id res chain seq x y z
N MET A 1 -28.36 25.28 -44.05
CA MET A 1 -28.61 24.95 -42.63
C MET A 1 -27.75 23.77 -42.16
N GLU A 2 -27.52 22.73 -42.97
CA GLU A 2 -26.74 21.54 -42.59
C GLU A 2 -25.29 21.82 -42.17
N MET A 3 -24.58 22.73 -42.85
CA MET A 3 -23.22 23.13 -42.49
C MET A 3 -23.11 23.77 -41.10
N VAL A 4 -24.15 24.50 -40.67
CA VAL A 4 -24.19 25.12 -39.33
C VAL A 4 -24.37 24.05 -38.26
N LEU A 5 -25.19 23.03 -38.53
CA LEU A 5 -25.41 21.91 -37.62
C LEU A 5 -24.13 21.09 -37.41
N LEU A 6 -23.41 20.80 -38.49
CA LEU A 6 -22.13 20.08 -38.44
C LEU A 6 -21.07 20.84 -37.64
N PHE A 7 -20.99 22.16 -37.83
CA PHE A 7 -20.06 23.02 -37.10
C PHE A 7 -20.37 23.05 -35.59
N VAL A 8 -21.64 23.17 -35.22
CA VAL A 8 -22.08 23.13 -33.80
C VAL A 8 -21.78 21.77 -33.17
N CYS A 9 -22.05 20.66 -33.88
CA CYS A 9 -21.74 19.31 -33.40
C CYS A 9 -20.24 19.10 -33.19
N ALA A 10 -19.41 19.48 -34.16
CA ALA A 10 -17.95 19.35 -34.07
C ALA A 10 -17.37 20.19 -32.92
N SER A 11 -17.86 21.42 -32.75
CA SER A 11 -17.44 22.32 -31.66
C SER A 11 -17.81 21.76 -30.29
N THR A 12 -19.01 21.18 -30.17
CA THR A 12 -19.47 20.56 -28.92
C THR A 12 -18.64 19.33 -28.57
N LEU A 13 -18.38 18.45 -29.54
CA LEU A 13 -17.53 17.27 -29.33
C LEU A 13 -16.11 17.67 -28.95
N ALA A 14 -15.53 18.70 -29.58
CA ALA A 14 -14.22 19.22 -29.24
C ALA A 14 -14.18 19.78 -27.81
N LEU A 15 -15.19 20.54 -27.39
CA LEU A 15 -15.30 21.04 -26.01
C LEU A 15 -15.45 19.89 -25.01
N CYS A 16 -16.32 18.92 -25.29
CA CYS A 16 -16.46 17.72 -24.46
C CYS A 16 -15.14 16.97 -24.33
N PHE A 17 -14.40 16.80 -25.43
CA PHE A 17 -13.09 16.17 -25.44
C PHE A 17 -12.08 16.94 -24.57
N VAL A 18 -11.99 18.27 -24.71
CA VAL A 18 -11.08 19.10 -23.90
C VAL A 18 -11.42 19.02 -22.41
N VAL A 19 -12.70 19.08 -22.04
CA VAL A 19 -13.14 18.98 -20.64
C VAL A 19 -12.80 17.59 -20.08
N TRP A 20 -13.08 16.54 -20.82
CA TRP A 20 -12.76 15.17 -20.44
C TRP A 20 -11.25 14.96 -20.30
N TYR A 21 -10.46 15.45 -21.25
CA TYR A 21 -9.00 15.35 -21.22
C TYR A 21 -8.40 16.07 -20.01
N ARG A 22 -8.86 17.28 -19.71
CA ARG A 22 -8.42 18.01 -18.50
C ARG A 22 -8.80 17.30 -17.21
N LYS A 23 -9.95 16.61 -17.18
CA LYS A 23 -10.34 15.80 -16.02
C LYS A 23 -9.40 14.61 -15.86
N MET A 24 -9.12 13.89 -16.95
CA MET A 24 -8.15 12.78 -17.00
C MET A 24 -6.77 13.21 -16.47
N GLU A 25 -6.22 14.33 -16.95
CA GLU A 25 -4.91 14.83 -16.49
C GLU A 25 -4.90 15.14 -15.00
N LYS A 26 -5.97 15.76 -14.47
CA LYS A 26 -6.08 16.06 -13.04
C LYS A 26 -6.12 14.79 -12.21
N GLU A 27 -6.84 13.77 -12.65
CA GLU A 27 -6.90 12.48 -11.94
C GLU A 27 -5.57 11.73 -12.00
N LYS A 28 -4.89 11.76 -13.15
CA LYS A 28 -3.52 11.23 -13.30
C LYS A 28 -2.56 11.92 -12.32
N LEU A 29 -2.57 13.25 -12.28
CA LEU A 29 -1.72 14.02 -11.36
C LEU A 29 -2.01 13.71 -9.89
N ARG A 30 -3.28 13.52 -9.52
CA ARG A 30 -3.66 13.09 -8.17
C ARG A 30 -3.10 11.71 -7.84
N ALA A 31 -3.21 10.75 -8.77
CA ALA A 31 -2.65 9.42 -8.57
C ALA A 31 -1.12 9.44 -8.34
N TYR A 32 -0.38 10.26 -9.10
CA TYR A 32 1.05 10.50 -8.83
C TYR A 32 1.30 11.09 -7.45
N THR A 33 0.49 12.08 -7.05
CA THR A 33 0.64 12.72 -5.75
C THR A 33 0.40 11.72 -4.61
N ASP A 34 -0.66 10.92 -4.71
CA ASP A 34 -0.99 9.87 -3.74
C ASP A 34 0.16 8.86 -3.63
N PHE A 35 0.72 8.44 -4.77
CA PHE A 35 1.88 7.54 -4.80
C PHE A 35 3.08 8.12 -4.06
N CYS A 36 3.47 9.37 -4.39
CA CYS A 36 4.62 10.03 -3.76
C CYS A 36 4.42 10.21 -2.25
N VAL A 37 3.21 10.54 -1.81
CA VAL A 37 2.88 10.68 -0.39
C VAL A 37 3.03 9.34 0.33
N ALA A 38 2.44 8.26 -0.19
CA ALA A 38 2.55 6.92 0.40
C ALA A 38 4.02 6.46 0.43
N HIS A 39 4.78 6.68 -0.64
CA HIS A 39 6.21 6.37 -0.71
C HIS A 39 7.02 7.12 0.35
N ASN A 40 6.82 8.43 0.49
CA ASN A 40 7.51 9.24 1.49
C ASN A 40 7.21 8.77 2.93
N HIS A 41 5.96 8.41 3.20
CA HIS A 41 5.58 7.85 4.49
C HIS A 41 6.21 6.47 4.72
N PHE A 42 6.33 5.65 3.67
CA PHE A 42 6.96 4.34 3.74
C PHE A 42 8.46 4.46 4.03
N GLU A 43 9.17 5.33 3.31
CA GLU A 43 10.58 5.60 3.59
C GLU A 43 10.80 6.13 5.01
N GLY A 44 9.94 7.04 5.47
CA GLY A 44 9.97 7.56 6.84
C GLY A 44 9.79 6.46 7.88
N TRP A 45 8.85 5.55 7.64
CA TRP A 45 8.64 4.36 8.48
C TRP A 45 9.87 3.44 8.49
N GLN A 46 10.46 3.16 7.32
CA GLN A 46 11.62 2.28 7.19
C GLN A 46 12.85 2.86 7.90
N ARG A 47 13.10 4.17 7.78
CA ARG A 47 14.16 4.87 8.52
C ARG A 47 13.96 4.79 10.04
N ALA A 48 12.72 4.89 10.50
CA ALA A 48 12.40 4.80 11.92
C ALA A 48 12.46 3.37 12.47
N ARG A 49 12.31 2.36 11.61
CA ARG A 49 12.20 0.94 11.98
C ARG A 49 13.03 0.03 11.06
N PRO A 50 14.36 0.21 11.01
CA PRO A 50 15.23 -0.46 10.04
C PRO A 50 15.30 -1.98 10.19
N PHE A 51 14.91 -2.51 11.35
CA PHE A 51 14.93 -3.95 11.65
C PHE A 51 13.58 -4.64 11.41
N LEU A 52 12.54 -3.90 11.02
CA LEU A 52 11.22 -4.45 10.75
C LEU A 52 10.99 -4.52 9.24
N TYR A 53 10.48 -5.66 8.80
CA TYR A 53 10.09 -5.89 7.41
C TYR A 53 8.67 -5.38 7.18
N ALA A 54 8.37 -4.92 5.96
CA ALA A 54 7.08 -4.30 5.66
C ALA A 54 5.91 -5.26 5.92
N GLY A 55 6.07 -6.55 5.57
CA GLY A 55 5.08 -7.61 5.84
C GLY A 55 4.68 -7.76 7.31
N GLN A 56 5.57 -7.40 8.25
CA GLN A 56 5.35 -7.53 9.70
C GLN A 56 4.56 -6.36 10.31
N SER A 57 4.48 -5.23 9.62
CA SER A 57 3.86 -4.00 10.13
C SER A 57 2.55 -3.72 9.39
N ARG A 58 1.41 -3.72 10.10
CA ARG A 58 0.10 -3.37 9.50
C ARG A 58 0.14 -2.02 8.78
N TYR A 59 0.82 -1.03 9.36
CA TYR A 59 0.96 0.30 8.78
C TYR A 59 1.85 0.31 7.52
N ALA A 60 2.96 -0.45 7.52
CA ALA A 60 3.82 -0.53 6.34
C ALA A 60 3.10 -1.24 5.18
N ARG A 61 2.37 -2.31 5.48
CA ARG A 61 1.54 -3.01 4.49
C ARG A 61 0.50 -2.08 3.86
N SER A 62 -0.19 -1.26 4.66
CA SER A 62 -1.18 -0.32 4.10
C SER A 62 -0.55 0.70 3.15
N LEU A 63 0.62 1.24 3.50
CA LEU A 63 1.35 2.15 2.61
C LEU A 63 1.77 1.49 1.29
N VAL A 64 2.21 0.23 1.33
CA VAL A 64 2.54 -0.52 0.11
C VAL A 64 1.30 -0.75 -0.75
N PHE A 65 0.15 -1.09 -0.17
CA PHE A 65 -1.10 -1.20 -0.92
C PHE A 65 -1.57 0.14 -1.49
N GLU A 66 -1.43 1.24 -0.74
CA GLU A 66 -1.72 2.60 -1.23
C GLU A 66 -0.83 2.97 -2.43
N MET A 67 0.47 2.62 -2.40
CA MET A 67 1.37 2.76 -3.54
C MET A 67 0.90 1.94 -4.74
N ILE A 68 0.54 0.67 -4.55
CA ILE A 68 0.03 -0.20 -5.63
C ILE A 68 -1.25 0.37 -6.25
N ASP A 69 -2.20 0.81 -5.44
CA ASP A 69 -3.48 1.33 -5.92
C ASP A 69 -3.33 2.69 -6.60
N ALA A 70 -2.42 3.55 -6.12
CA ALA A 70 -2.05 4.77 -6.81
C ALA A 70 -1.38 4.48 -8.17
N TYR A 71 -0.46 3.50 -8.21
CA TYR A 71 0.23 3.12 -9.44
C TYR A 71 -0.72 2.51 -10.48
N ARG A 72 -1.65 1.65 -10.07
CA ARG A 72 -2.70 1.11 -10.97
C ARG A 72 -3.54 2.22 -11.60
N ARG A 73 -3.88 3.27 -10.82
CA ARG A 73 -4.58 4.44 -11.35
C ARG A 73 -3.73 5.17 -12.39
N ILE A 74 -2.43 5.35 -12.14
CA ILE A 74 -1.50 5.95 -13.12
C ILE A 74 -1.50 5.16 -14.43
N LEU A 75 -1.34 3.84 -14.35
CA LEU A 75 -1.31 2.94 -15.51
C LEU A 75 -2.61 3.01 -16.34
N ALA A 76 -3.76 3.13 -15.68
CA ALA A 76 -5.05 3.25 -16.35
C ALA A 76 -5.14 4.50 -17.26
N TYR A 77 -4.37 5.55 -16.96
CA TYR A 77 -4.36 6.78 -17.76
C TYR A 77 -3.28 6.79 -18.86
N ASP A 78 -2.23 5.98 -18.77
CA ASP A 78 -1.08 6.05 -19.70
C ASP A 78 -1.17 5.17 -20.97
N LYS A 79 -2.29 4.50 -21.20
CA LYS A 79 -2.61 3.80 -22.47
C LYS A 79 -1.45 3.00 -23.09
N GLY A 80 -0.86 2.04 -22.36
CA GLY A 80 -0.23 0.91 -23.07
C GLY A 80 0.99 0.23 -22.47
N GLU A 81 1.61 0.76 -21.41
CA GLU A 81 2.64 0.00 -20.71
C GLU A 81 2.10 -0.43 -19.34
N THR A 82 1.50 -1.61 -19.30
CA THR A 82 1.35 -2.36 -18.06
C THR A 82 2.74 -2.75 -17.59
N ASP A 83 3.42 -1.85 -16.90
CA ASP A 83 4.61 -2.18 -16.11
C ASP A 83 4.16 -2.95 -14.85
N GLU A 84 3.71 -4.19 -15.08
CA GLU A 84 3.38 -5.13 -14.00
C GLU A 84 4.62 -5.44 -13.16
N GLY A 85 5.82 -5.30 -13.74
CA GLY A 85 7.09 -5.50 -13.05
C GLY A 85 7.24 -4.59 -11.83
N PHE A 86 6.83 -3.33 -11.91
CA PHE A 86 6.88 -2.45 -10.75
C PHE A 86 5.89 -2.84 -9.64
N ILE A 87 4.69 -3.33 -9.99
CA ILE A 87 3.74 -3.85 -9.00
C ILE A 87 4.32 -5.09 -8.32
N GLU A 88 4.96 -5.98 -9.07
CA GLU A 88 5.64 -7.15 -8.49
C GLU A 88 6.76 -6.74 -7.53
N VAL A 89 7.52 -5.69 -7.84
CA VAL A 89 8.55 -5.15 -6.92
C VAL A 89 7.91 -4.66 -5.62
N LEU A 90 6.79 -3.94 -5.70
CA LEU A 90 6.07 -3.48 -4.50
C LEU A 90 5.51 -4.66 -3.68
N LEU A 91 5.00 -5.70 -4.34
CA LEU A 91 4.51 -6.90 -3.67
C LEU A 91 5.64 -7.66 -2.98
N LYS A 92 6.83 -7.74 -3.58
CA LYS A 92 8.00 -8.37 -2.95
C LYS A 92 8.36 -7.76 -1.60
N LEU A 93 8.15 -6.46 -1.40
CA LEU A 93 8.35 -5.80 -0.10
C LEU A 93 7.49 -6.45 1.01
N LEU A 94 6.31 -6.96 0.67
CA LEU A 94 5.41 -7.62 1.62
C LEU A 94 5.88 -9.04 1.97
N ASP A 95 6.55 -9.70 1.04
CA ASP A 95 7.04 -11.08 1.17
C ASP A 95 8.46 -11.16 1.78
N GLU A 96 9.12 -10.02 1.97
CA GLU A 96 10.40 -9.98 2.66
C GLU A 96 10.25 -10.55 4.07
N THR A 97 10.93 -11.67 4.29
CA THR A 97 10.99 -12.34 5.60
C THR A 97 12.33 -12.06 6.26
N PRO A 98 12.36 -11.92 7.59
CA PRO A 98 13.62 -11.85 8.31
C PRO A 98 14.46 -13.11 8.02
N PRO A 99 15.80 -12.98 7.92
CA PRO A 99 16.65 -14.15 7.78
C PRO A 99 16.35 -15.11 8.93
N PRO A 100 16.29 -16.44 8.67
CA PRO A 100 16.08 -17.42 9.72
C PRO A 100 17.16 -17.22 10.79
N LEU A 101 16.72 -17.01 12.03
CA LEU A 101 17.63 -16.97 13.17
C LEU A 101 18.44 -18.29 13.16
N PRO A 102 19.77 -18.23 13.35
CA PRO A 102 20.55 -19.46 13.49
C PRO A 102 19.91 -20.30 14.60
N PRO A 103 19.81 -21.63 14.43
CA PRO A 103 19.22 -22.49 15.44
C PRO A 103 19.94 -22.20 16.75
N SER A 104 19.20 -21.74 17.77
CA SER A 104 19.76 -21.49 19.08
C SER A 104 20.44 -22.76 19.57
N THR A 105 21.76 -22.79 19.52
CA THR A 105 22.54 -23.79 20.22
C THR A 105 22.26 -23.56 21.70
N GLU A 106 21.55 -24.52 22.29
CA GLU A 106 21.41 -24.75 23.72
C GLU A 106 20.48 -23.80 24.51
N THR A 107 19.20 -24.19 24.60
CA THR A 107 18.53 -24.17 25.91
C THR A 107 18.38 -25.61 26.37
N PRO A 108 19.08 -26.07 27.42
CA PRO A 108 18.80 -27.39 27.99
C PRO A 108 17.36 -27.41 28.48
N ALA A 109 16.67 -28.50 28.16
CA ALA A 109 15.30 -28.74 28.58
C ALA A 109 15.19 -28.65 30.12
N CYS A 110 14.71 -27.53 30.63
CA CYS A 110 14.22 -27.46 32.00
C CYS A 110 12.76 -27.91 32.00
N SER A 111 12.57 -29.22 31.94
CA SER A 111 11.37 -29.89 32.42
C SER A 111 11.20 -29.59 33.91
N ARG A 112 10.49 -28.52 34.25
CA ARG A 112 9.92 -28.31 35.58
C ARG A 112 8.47 -27.90 35.45
N GLY A 113 7.62 -28.71 36.09
CA GLY A 113 6.18 -28.73 35.89
C GLY A 113 5.50 -27.38 36.13
N LEU A 114 4.51 -27.11 35.29
CA LEU A 114 3.44 -26.17 35.57
C LEU A 114 2.73 -26.59 36.87
N HIS A 115 3.23 -26.10 38.01
CA HIS A 115 2.37 -25.91 39.17
C HIS A 115 1.47 -24.72 38.85
N PHE A 116 0.20 -25.01 38.60
CA PHE A 116 -0.88 -24.04 38.64
C PHE A 116 -0.78 -23.22 39.93
N LEU A 117 -0.34 -21.98 39.85
CA LEU A 117 -0.55 -21.01 40.92
C LEU A 117 -2.02 -20.61 40.88
N ARG A 118 -2.81 -21.40 41.61
CA ARG A 118 -4.14 -21.05 42.10
C ARG A 118 -4.04 -19.70 42.81
N ALA A 119 -4.69 -18.68 42.27
CA ALA A 119 -4.85 -17.41 42.97
C ALA A 119 -5.56 -17.67 44.32
N PRO A 120 -5.09 -17.12 45.45
CA PRO A 120 -5.84 -17.16 46.68
C PRO A 120 -7.05 -16.21 46.56
N VAL A 121 -8.25 -16.78 46.58
CA VAL A 121 -9.48 -16.03 46.86
C VAL A 121 -9.40 -15.63 48.33
N TYR A 122 -9.04 -14.38 48.60
CA TYR A 122 -9.22 -13.81 49.92
C TYR A 122 -10.72 -13.63 50.16
N SER A 123 -11.27 -14.56 50.95
CA SER A 123 -12.51 -14.36 51.70
C SER A 123 -12.22 -13.33 52.79
N SER A 124 -12.95 -12.23 52.80
CA SER A 124 -13.01 -11.35 53.97
C SER A 124 -14.45 -10.90 54.14
N CYS A 125 -15.06 -11.47 55.17
CA CYS A 125 -16.34 -11.05 55.73
C CYS A 125 -16.18 -9.66 56.33
N THR A 126 -17.10 -8.76 55.99
CA THR A 126 -17.75 -7.80 56.90
C THR A 126 -19.11 -7.47 56.32
#